data_AF-A0A2M8Q6H0-F1
#
_entry.id   AF-A0A2M8Q6H0-F1
#
_cell.length_a   1.000
_cell.length_b   1.000
_cell.length_c   1.000
_cell.angle_alpha   90.00
_cell.angle_beta   90.00
_cell.angle_gamma   90.00
#
_symmetry.space_group_name_H-M   'P 1'
#
loop_
_entity.id
_entity.type
_entity.pdbx_description
1 polymer ?
#
loop_
_entity_poly.entity_id
_entity_poly.type
_entity_poly.pdbx_seq_one_letter_code
_entity_poly.pdbx_strand_id
1 'polypeptide(L)'
;GGNVAHALPAADGTIGLLALNAEVQVCTWNGSAVECTWQPLLSIFAGPGKNRLAINQMIGAFRFPMRTERTGSAFDRIMRPQGVALPILGVAAQVTLDENGERATAVTIALG
;
A
#
# COMPACT_ATOMS: atom_id res chain seq x y z
N GLY A 1 5.78 7.61 -3.17
CA GLY A 1 6.00 8.46 -1.99
C GLY A 1 4.77 9.31 -1.70
N GLY A 2 4.55 10.37 -2.47
CA GLY A 2 3.48 11.35 -2.22
C GLY A 2 2.06 10.78 -2.11
N ASN A 3 1.68 9.84 -2.99
CA ASN A 3 0.36 9.19 -2.94
C ASN A 3 0.07 8.54 -1.57
N VAL A 4 1.05 7.82 -1.02
CA VAL A 4 0.99 7.20 0.31
C VAL A 4 1.05 8.24 1.42
N ALA A 5 2.01 9.17 1.35
CA ALA A 5 2.16 10.21 2.38
C ALA A 5 0.92 11.11 2.50
N HIS A 6 0.18 11.30 1.42
CA HIS A 6 -1.07 12.08 1.41
C HIS A 6 -2.20 11.42 2.21
N ALA A 7 -2.15 10.10 2.43
CA ALA A 7 -3.05 9.36 3.32
C ALA A 7 -4.55 9.48 3.00
N LEU A 8 -4.94 9.81 1.77
CA LEU A 8 -6.34 9.74 1.36
C LEU A 8 -6.76 8.27 1.16
N PRO A 9 -7.95 7.84 1.61
CA PRO A 9 -8.44 6.47 1.42
C PRO A 9 -8.47 6.05 -0.07
N ALA A 10 -8.86 6.97 -0.95
CA ALA A 10 -8.93 6.78 -2.40
C ALA A 10 -7.55 6.75 -3.12
N ALA A 11 -6.45 6.57 -2.39
CA ALA A 11 -5.10 6.57 -2.94
C ALA A 11 -4.74 5.19 -3.54
N ASP A 12 -4.92 5.03 -4.84
CA ASP A 12 -4.71 3.77 -5.57
C ASP A 12 -3.36 3.08 -5.26
N GLY A 13 -2.28 3.87 -5.17
CA GLY A 13 -0.96 3.35 -4.87
C GLY A 13 -0.86 2.75 -3.47
N THR A 14 -1.52 3.37 -2.48
CA THR A 14 -1.63 2.82 -1.12
C THR A 14 -2.36 1.48 -1.13
N ILE A 15 -3.51 1.40 -1.81
CA ILE A 15 -4.33 0.19 -1.85
C ILE A 15 -3.60 -0.97 -2.54
N GLY A 16 -2.94 -0.69 -3.66
CA GLY A 16 -2.09 -1.67 -4.33
C GLY A 16 -0.94 -2.18 -3.44
N LEU A 17 -0.22 -1.28 -2.76
CA LEU A 17 0.88 -1.67 -1.86
C LEU A 17 0.39 -2.48 -0.66
N LEU A 18 -0.79 -2.17 -0.10
CA LEU A 18 -1.38 -2.95 0.98
C LEU A 18 -1.71 -4.39 0.55
N ALA A 19 -2.30 -4.58 -0.64
CA ALA A 19 -2.58 -5.91 -1.16
C ALA A 19 -1.31 -6.73 -1.47
N LEU A 20 -0.18 -6.06 -1.70
CA LEU A 20 1.13 -6.71 -1.90
C LEU A 20 1.87 -6.96 -0.58
N ASN A 21 1.25 -6.73 0.59
CA ASN A 21 1.90 -6.84 1.90
C ASN A 21 3.18 -5.98 2.00
N ALA A 22 3.11 -4.76 1.47
CA ALA A 22 4.27 -3.88 1.45
C ALA A 22 4.64 -3.34 2.84
N GLU A 23 5.94 -3.14 3.02
CA GLU A 23 6.53 -2.34 4.08
C GLU A 23 6.99 -1.00 3.52
N VAL A 24 7.07 -0.01 4.41
CA VAL A 24 7.54 1.34 4.11
C VAL A 24 8.82 1.61 4.89
N GLN A 25 9.80 2.19 4.21
CA GLN A 25 10.99 2.73 4.87
C GLN A 25 10.72 4.18 5.25
N VAL A 26 10.77 4.48 6.54
CA VAL A 26 10.71 5.85 7.05
C VAL A 26 12.10 6.28 7.46
N CYS A 27 12.57 7.34 6.84
CA CYS A 27 13.85 7.96 7.09
C CYS A 27 13.65 9.22 7.94
N THR A 28 14.38 9.34 9.04
CA THR A 28 14.28 10.43 10.01
C THR A 28 15.59 11.21 10.01
N TRP A 29 15.52 12.53 9.86
CA TRP A 29 16.66 13.41 10.08
C TRP A 29 16.79 13.75 11.57
N ASN A 30 17.90 13.37 12.20
CA ASN A 30 18.15 13.61 13.62
C ASN A 30 18.96 14.90 13.90
N GLY A 31 19.25 15.71 12.87
CA GLY A 31 20.09 16.91 12.97
C GLY A 31 21.53 16.72 12.46
N SER A 32 21.97 15.48 12.26
CA SER A 32 23.34 15.16 11.82
C SER A 32 23.39 14.08 10.75
N ALA A 33 22.48 13.11 10.82
CA ALA A 33 22.37 12.00 9.89
C ALA A 33 20.91 11.67 9.58
N VAL A 34 20.72 10.90 8.51
CA VAL A 34 19.44 10.28 8.16
C VAL A 34 19.46 8.82 8.59
N GLU A 35 18.52 8.43 9.46
CA GLU A 35 18.33 7.05 9.91
C GLU A 35 17.03 6.49 9.33
N CYS A 36 17.09 5.30 8.72
CA CYS A 36 15.96 4.72 8.01
C CYS A 36 15.51 3.40 8.63
N THR A 37 14.22 3.27 8.94
CA THR A 37 13.63 2.05 9.52
C THR A 37 12.51 1.51 8.64
N TRP A 38 12.50 0.19 8.42
CA TRP A 38 11.39 -0.50 7.76
C TRP A 38 10.30 -0.84 8.76
N GLN A 39 9.05 -0.62 8.37
CA GLN A 39 7.88 -0.93 9.20
C GLN A 39 6.66 -1.26 8.33
N PRO A 40 5.61 -1.91 8.88
CA PRO A 40 4.39 -2.19 8.13
C PRO A 40 3.79 -0.93 7.53
N LEU A 41 3.34 -0.98 6.28
CA LEU A 41 2.77 0.20 5.61
C LEU A 41 1.58 0.80 6.39
N LEU A 42 0.74 -0.02 7.02
CA LEU A 42 -0.39 0.48 7.81
C LEU A 42 0.02 1.33 9.03
N SER A 43 1.23 1.14 9.55
CA SER A 43 1.71 1.83 10.75
C SER A 43 1.78 3.36 10.56
N ILE A 44 1.96 3.84 9.33
CA ILE A 44 2.12 5.28 9.05
C ILE A 44 0.78 6.03 8.88
N PHE A 45 -0.39 5.38 9.00
CA PHE A 45 -1.70 6.03 8.80
C PHE A 45 -2.47 6.25 10.10
N ALA A 46 -2.82 7.50 10.39
CA ALA A 46 -3.64 7.88 11.56
C ALA A 46 -5.14 8.06 11.23
N GLY A 47 -5.52 8.01 9.96
CA GLY A 47 -6.88 8.17 9.48
C GLY A 47 -6.93 8.86 8.12
N PRO A 48 -8.14 9.17 7.59
CA PRO A 48 -8.30 9.82 6.29
C PRO A 48 -7.56 11.17 6.22
N GLY A 49 -6.67 11.32 5.25
CA GLY A 49 -5.82 12.50 5.07
C GLY A 49 -4.79 12.73 6.17
N LYS A 50 -4.58 11.75 7.07
CA LYS A 50 -3.71 11.87 8.24
C LYS A 50 -2.69 10.74 8.28
N ASN A 51 -1.41 11.09 8.21
CA ASN A 51 -0.30 10.17 8.44
C ASN A 51 0.31 10.37 9.84
N ARG A 52 1.20 9.46 10.25
CA ARG A 52 1.98 9.49 11.50
C ARG A 52 3.42 10.00 11.30
N LEU A 53 3.78 10.51 10.13
CA LEU A 53 5.13 10.98 9.86
C LEU A 53 5.36 12.30 10.59
N ALA A 54 6.45 12.38 11.36
CA ALA A 54 6.88 13.63 11.96
C ALA A 54 7.46 14.60 10.92
N ILE A 55 7.62 15.87 11.28
CA ILE A 55 8.12 16.92 10.38
C ILE A 55 9.53 16.65 9.83
N ASN A 56 10.33 15.87 10.55
CA ASN A 56 11.68 15.47 10.19
C ASN A 56 11.74 14.06 9.57
N GLN A 57 10.59 13.49 9.18
CA GLN A 57 10.49 12.17 8.59
C GLN A 57 10.06 12.21 7.12
N MET A 58 10.58 11.27 6.34
CA MET A 58 10.28 11.09 4.92
C MET A 58 10.15 9.61 4.59
N ILE A 59 9.28 9.28 3.64
CA ILE A 59 9.25 7.95 3.03
C ILE A 59 10.46 7.81 2.10
N GLY A 60 11.39 6.93 2.44
CA GLY A 60 12.59 6.65 1.62
C GLY A 60 12.32 5.63 0.51
N ALA A 61 11.58 4.56 0.84
CA ALA A 61 11.34 3.46 -0.08
C ALA A 61 10.10 2.64 0.31
N PHE A 62 9.68 1.77 -0.61
CA PHE A 62 8.74 0.69 -0.35
C PHE A 62 9.41 -0.63 -0.71
N ARG A 63 9.04 -1.70 -0.02
CA ARG A 63 9.40 -3.06 -0.41
C ARG A 63 8.20 -3.97 -0.19
N PHE A 64 8.13 -5.05 -0.94
CA PHE A 64 7.13 -6.09 -0.80
C PHE A 64 7.75 -7.41 -1.25
N PRO A 65 7.23 -8.56 -0.80
CA PRO A 65 7.71 -9.86 -1.25
C PRO A 65 7.64 -9.99 -2.78
N MET A 66 8.68 -10.57 -3.37
CA MET A 66 8.63 -10.94 -4.79
C MET A 66 7.53 -11.99 -4.99
N ARG A 67 6.80 -11.90 -6.09
CA ARG A 67 5.74 -12.87 -6.40
C ARG A 67 6.31 -14.28 -6.48
N THR A 68 5.68 -15.20 -5.77
CA THR A 68 5.94 -16.63 -5.86
C THR A 68 5.13 -17.24 -7.01
N GLU A 69 5.43 -18.48 -7.39
CA GLU A 69 4.63 -19.22 -8.37
C GLU A 69 3.14 -19.25 -7.99
N ARG A 70 2.27 -19.26 -9.00
CA ARG A 70 0.80 -19.33 -8.83
C ARG A 70 0.20 -18.19 -7.99
N THR A 71 0.92 -17.07 -7.87
CA THR A 71 0.44 -15.86 -7.22
C THR A 71 0.05 -14.79 -8.24
N GLY A 72 -1.21 -14.39 -8.22
CA GLY A 72 -1.77 -13.29 -9.01
C GLY A 72 -2.14 -12.10 -8.14
N SER A 73 -2.16 -10.90 -8.72
CA SER A 73 -2.75 -9.73 -8.08
C SER A 73 -3.56 -8.93 -9.07
N ALA A 74 -4.68 -8.37 -8.62
CA ALA A 74 -5.54 -7.50 -9.41
C ALA A 74 -5.88 -6.24 -8.61
N PHE A 75 -6.16 -5.16 -9.33
CA PHE A 75 -6.67 -3.92 -8.78
C PHE A 75 -7.80 -3.43 -9.68
N ASP A 76 -8.89 -3.00 -9.05
CA ASP A 76 -10.03 -2.40 -9.75
C ASP A 76 -10.62 -1.26 -8.94
N ARG A 77 -11.35 -0.38 -9.62
CA ARG A 77 -11.96 0.81 -9.03
C ARG A 77 -13.39 0.96 -9.48
N ILE A 78 -14.28 1.19 -8.51
CA ILE A 78 -15.63 1.65 -8.78
C ILE A 78 -15.60 3.17 -8.84
N MET A 79 -15.93 3.74 -10.00
CA MET A 79 -15.91 5.18 -10.24
C MET A 79 -17.13 5.64 -11.03
N ARG A 80 -17.55 6.90 -10.84
CA ARG A 80 -18.55 7.52 -11.72
C ARG A 80 -17.88 7.93 -13.03
N PRO A 81 -18.46 7.64 -14.21
CA PRO A 81 -17.82 7.85 -15.51
C PRO A 81 -17.66 9.32 -15.96
N GLN A 82 -17.92 10.31 -15.10
CA GLN A 82 -17.72 11.72 -15.45
C GLN A 82 -16.41 12.29 -14.87
N GLY A 83 -15.43 12.55 -15.74
CA GLY A 83 -14.22 13.34 -15.44
C GLY A 83 -13.10 12.62 -14.68
N VAL A 84 -12.10 13.39 -14.20
CA VAL A 84 -11.05 12.91 -13.27
C VAL A 84 -11.68 12.78 -11.88
N ALA A 85 -12.44 11.70 -11.67
CA ALA A 85 -13.11 11.43 -10.41
C ALA A 85 -12.25 10.51 -9.52
N LEU A 86 -12.17 10.84 -8.22
CA LEU A 86 -11.69 9.90 -7.22
C LEU A 86 -12.62 8.67 -7.19
N PRO A 87 -12.07 7.46 -7.04
CA PRO A 87 -12.88 6.26 -6.95
C PRO A 87 -13.83 6.35 -5.74
N ILE A 88 -15.04 5.80 -5.91
CA ILE A 88 -15.97 5.52 -4.81
C ILE A 88 -15.41 4.39 -3.94
N LEU A 89 -14.77 3.42 -4.59
CA LEU A 89 -14.10 2.29 -3.95
C LEU A 89 -12.90 1.86 -4.80
N GLY A 90 -11.72 1.80 -4.19
CA GLY A 90 -10.55 1.10 -4.74
C GLY A 90 -10.41 -0.26 -4.08
N VAL A 91 -10.22 -1.32 -4.88
CA VAL A 91 -10.02 -2.69 -4.39
C VAL A 91 -8.77 -3.27 -5.00
N ALA A 92 -7.85 -3.74 -4.16
CA ALA A 92 -6.73 -4.57 -4.59
C ALA A 92 -6.81 -5.94 -3.92
N ALA A 93 -6.44 -6.98 -4.66
CA ALA A 93 -6.30 -8.32 -4.11
C ALA A 93 -5.03 -9.00 -4.61
N GLN A 94 -4.41 -9.81 -3.76
CA GLN A 94 -3.39 -10.79 -4.11
C GLN A 94 -3.88 -12.16 -3.67
N VAL A 95 -3.77 -13.15 -4.56
CA VAL A 95 -4.18 -14.54 -4.32
C VAL A 95 -3.07 -15.47 -4.75
N THR A 96 -2.72 -16.41 -3.88
CA THR A 96 -1.87 -17.56 -4.20
C THR A 96 -2.73 -18.80 -4.24
N LEU A 97 -2.61 -19.58 -5.30
CA LEU A 97 -3.31 -20.86 -5.44
C LEU A 97 -2.41 -22.02 -5.04
N ASP A 98 -3.03 -23.15 -4.70
CA ASP A 98 -2.35 -24.44 -4.56
C ASP A 98 -1.78 -24.93 -5.90
N GLU A 99 -1.03 -26.04 -5.85
CA GLU A 99 -0.35 -26.60 -7.02
C GLU A 99 -1.30 -26.96 -8.17
N ASN A 100 -2.55 -27.32 -7.85
CA ASN A 100 -3.58 -27.70 -8.81
C ASN A 100 -4.36 -26.49 -9.37
N GLY A 101 -4.19 -25.30 -8.78
CA GLY A 101 -4.94 -24.11 -9.16
C GLY A 101 -6.41 -24.12 -8.71
N GLU A 102 -6.76 -24.97 -7.74
CA GLU A 102 -8.15 -25.21 -7.34
C GLU A 102 -8.53 -24.47 -6.05
N ARG A 103 -7.56 -24.21 -5.15
CA ARG A 103 -7.81 -23.57 -3.86
C ARG A 103 -6.86 -22.41 -3.61
N ALA A 104 -7.38 -21.36 -3.00
CA ALA A 104 -6.54 -20.28 -2.49
C ALA A 104 -5.84 -20.70 -1.20
N THR A 105 -4.51 -20.60 -1.18
CA THR A 105 -3.65 -20.91 -0.03
C THR A 105 -3.25 -19.66 0.74
N ALA A 106 -3.24 -18.50 0.09
CA ALA A 106 -3.08 -17.19 0.70
C ALA A 106 -3.91 -16.15 -0.05
N VAL A 107 -4.52 -15.22 0.69
CA VAL A 107 -5.31 -14.13 0.13
C VAL A 107 -5.05 -12.86 0.93
N THR A 108 -4.77 -11.76 0.25
CA THR A 108 -4.74 -10.41 0.83
C THR A 108 -5.71 -9.53 0.05
N ILE A 109 -6.60 -8.80 0.74
CA ILE A 109 -7.54 -7.86 0.14
C ILE A 109 -7.39 -6.51 0.83
N ALA A 110 -7.26 -5.45 0.04
CA ALA A 110 -7.19 -4.07 0.49
C ALA A 110 -8.30 -3.23 -0.13
N LEU A 111 -8.90 -2.35 0.67
CA LEU A 111 -10.03 -1.50 0.30
C LEU A 111 -9.70 -0.04 0.65
N GLY A 112 -10.09 0.89 -0.24
CA GLY A 112 -9.89 2.33 -0.09
C GLY A 112 -11.05 3.16 -0.57
#